data_AF-A0A424T5Y4-F1
#
_entry.id   AF-A0A424T5Y4-F1
#
_cell.length_a   1.000
_cell.length_b   1.000
_cell.length_c   1.000
_cell.angle_alpha   90.00
_cell.angle_beta   90.00
_cell.angle_gamma   90.00
#
_symmetry.space_group_name_H-M   'P 1'
#
loop_
_entity.id
_entity.type
_entity.pdbx_description
1 polymer ?
#
loop_
_entity_poly.entity_id
_entity_poly.type
_entity_poly.pdbx_seq_one_letter_code
_entity_poly.pdbx_strand_id
1 'polypeptide(L)'
;GQCVLGIDAAWTAHQPSGSDQAGPALIECYPHVALLALLKCDYRLPYKVSRSGQYWKAEKLTRRERIARLLDQFRAIRTGLEAHISGMPALIPEPAKVSTLASLKPVEDMLDGLICDWIGIEHLEGRTVGLGRFVRP
;
A
#
# COMPACT_ATOMS: atom_id res chain seq x y z
N GLY A 1 -17.16 -0.17 8.00
CA GLY A 1 -17.18 -0.84 6.68
C GLY A 1 -15.92 -1.67 6.59
N GLN A 2 -16.03 -2.96 6.22
CA GLN A 2 -14.89 -3.86 6.10
C GLN A 2 -13.91 -3.32 5.05
N CYS A 3 -12.62 -3.25 5.41
CA CYS A 3 -11.57 -2.79 4.51
C CYS A 3 -11.04 -4.03 3.77
N VAL A 4 -11.17 -4.06 2.43
CA VAL A 4 -10.59 -5.14 1.64
C VAL A 4 -9.08 -4.93 1.57
N LEU A 5 -8.38 -5.46 2.55
CA LEU A 5 -6.93 -5.45 2.60
C LEU A 5 -6.42 -6.80 2.13
N GLY A 6 -5.96 -6.85 0.89
CA GLY A 6 -4.57 -7.21 0.57
C GLY A 6 -3.87 -8.35 1.30
N ILE A 7 -4.54 -9.32 1.89
CA ILE A 7 -3.93 -10.40 2.68
C ILE A 7 -4.22 -11.72 2.00
N ASP A 8 -3.19 -12.43 1.57
CA ASP A 8 -3.32 -13.86 1.31
C ASP A 8 -3.11 -14.59 2.64
N ALA A 9 -4.19 -15.15 3.18
CA ALA A 9 -4.13 -16.03 4.33
C ALA A 9 -4.15 -17.46 3.79
N ALA A 10 -2.98 -18.08 3.66
CA ALA A 10 -2.88 -19.50 3.35
C ALA A 10 -3.43 -20.29 4.55
N TRP A 11 -4.74 -20.60 4.53
CA TRP A 11 -5.40 -21.48 5.48
C TRP A 11 -5.07 -22.92 5.08
N THR A 12 -4.24 -23.62 5.85
CA THR A 12 -4.07 -25.07 5.68
C THR A 12 -5.35 -25.76 6.16
N ALA A 13 -6.28 -25.99 5.25
CA ALA A 13 -7.51 -26.72 5.50
C ALA A 13 -7.20 -28.17 5.86
N HIS A 14 -7.24 -28.51 7.15
CA HIS A 14 -7.75 -29.77 7.72
C HIS A 14 -7.79 -29.66 9.25
N GLN A 15 -8.98 -29.51 9.85
CA GLN A 15 -9.52 -30.45 10.85
C GLN A 15 -10.86 -29.94 11.43
N PRO A 16 -11.90 -30.78 11.52
CA PRO A 16 -13.05 -30.53 12.38
C PRO A 16 -12.71 -30.91 13.83
N SER A 17 -13.38 -30.26 14.78
CA SER A 17 -13.40 -30.48 16.24
C SER A 17 -12.26 -29.87 17.07
N GLY A 18 -12.58 -28.74 17.71
CA GLY A 18 -12.34 -28.53 19.13
C GLY A 18 -10.89 -28.37 19.61
N SER A 19 -10.15 -27.38 19.10
CA SER A 19 -9.13 -26.66 19.87
C SER A 19 -8.68 -25.41 19.10
N ASP A 20 -8.93 -24.22 19.65
CA ASP A 20 -8.45 -22.93 19.14
C ASP A 20 -6.94 -22.79 19.41
N GLN A 21 -6.12 -23.57 18.70
CA GLN A 21 -4.71 -23.25 18.55
C GLN A 21 -4.44 -23.04 17.06
N ALA A 22 -4.80 -21.84 16.60
CA ALA A 22 -4.33 -21.34 15.32
C ALA A 22 -2.79 -21.33 15.36
N GLY A 23 -2.16 -22.23 14.60
CA GLY A 23 -0.72 -22.21 14.38
C GLY A 23 -0.27 -20.86 13.78
N PRO A 24 1.04 -20.59 13.71
CA PRO A 24 1.55 -19.35 13.17
C PRO A 24 1.02 -19.11 11.75
N ALA A 25 0.19 -18.07 11.58
CA ALA A 25 -0.33 -17.65 10.29
C ALA A 25 0.54 -16.51 9.75
N LEU A 26 0.97 -16.62 8.49
CA LEU A 26 1.69 -15.58 7.77
C LEU A 26 0.69 -14.61 7.13
N ILE A 27 0.88 -13.32 7.33
CA ILE A 27 0.15 -12.27 6.61
C ILE A 27 1.03 -11.83 5.44
N GLU A 28 0.65 -12.20 4.21
CA GLU A 28 1.29 -11.64 3.03
C GLU A 28 0.67 -10.29 2.70
N CYS A 29 1.38 -9.21 3.01
CA CYS A 29 0.93 -7.85 2.73
C CYS A 29 1.18 -7.49 1.26
N TYR A 30 0.14 -7.06 0.56
CA TYR A 30 0.22 -6.50 -0.78
C TYR A 30 -0.07 -4.99 -0.78
N PRO A 31 0.94 -4.10 -0.65
CA PRO A 31 0.73 -2.66 -0.53
C PRO A 31 -0.15 -2.06 -1.64
N HIS A 32 0.00 -2.56 -2.86
CA HIS A 32 -0.78 -2.08 -4.01
C HIS A 32 -2.30 -2.33 -3.86
N VAL A 33 -2.73 -3.42 -3.22
CA VAL A 33 -4.15 -3.70 -2.96
C VAL A 33 -4.64 -2.82 -1.83
N ALA A 34 -3.85 -2.74 -0.75
CA ALA A 34 -4.20 -1.93 0.41
C ALA A 34 -4.40 -0.46 0.03
N LEU A 35 -3.59 0.06 -0.88
CA LEU A 35 -3.76 1.41 -1.42
C LEU A 35 -5.07 1.63 -2.20
N LEU A 36 -5.60 0.59 -2.86
CA LEU A 36 -6.92 0.69 -3.52
C LEU A 36 -8.01 0.97 -2.49
N ALA A 37 -7.98 0.25 -1.38
CA ALA A 37 -8.93 0.41 -0.29
C ALA A 37 -8.73 1.74 0.45
N LEU A 38 -7.48 2.08 0.78
CA LEU A 38 -7.12 3.31 1.51
C LEU A 38 -7.57 4.57 0.76
N LEU A 39 -7.25 4.64 -0.54
CA LEU A 39 -7.49 5.84 -1.35
C LEU A 39 -8.77 5.77 -2.19
N LYS A 40 -9.55 4.68 -2.03
CA LYS A 40 -10.78 4.43 -2.80
C LYS A 40 -10.58 4.57 -4.30
N CYS A 41 -9.50 3.98 -4.82
CA CYS A 41 -9.20 4.02 -6.24
C CYS A 41 -9.50 2.68 -6.92
N ASP A 42 -9.99 2.76 -8.16
CA ASP A 42 -10.43 1.60 -8.93
C ASP A 42 -9.28 0.85 -9.62
N TYR A 43 -8.07 1.43 -9.60
CA TYR A 43 -6.89 0.87 -10.26
C TYR A 43 -5.59 1.18 -9.52
N ARG A 44 -4.55 0.37 -9.81
CA ARG A 44 -3.23 0.46 -9.17
C ARG A 44 -2.67 1.89 -9.25
N LEU A 45 -2.36 2.45 -8.08
CA LEU A 45 -1.81 3.79 -7.95
C LEU A 45 -0.41 3.90 -8.58
N PRO A 46 -0.11 4.94 -9.37
CA PRO A 46 1.20 5.13 -10.02
C PRO A 46 2.27 5.70 -9.07
N TYR A 47 2.62 4.97 -8.01
CA TYR A 47 3.55 5.48 -6.97
C TYR A 47 4.96 4.90 -7.02
N LYS A 48 5.17 3.72 -7.63
CA LYS A 48 6.53 3.12 -7.69
C LYS A 48 7.48 3.94 -8.56
N VAL A 49 8.54 4.46 -7.97
CA VAL A 49 9.63 5.26 -8.58
C VAL A 49 10.24 4.51 -9.76
N SER A 50 10.53 3.21 -9.59
CA SER A 50 11.12 2.36 -10.63
C SER A 50 10.24 2.21 -11.88
N ARG A 51 8.93 2.38 -11.73
CA ARG A 51 7.95 2.30 -12.83
C ARG A 51 7.47 3.67 -13.31
N SER A 52 7.99 4.77 -12.77
CA SER A 52 7.59 6.14 -13.12
C SER A 52 7.70 6.47 -14.62
N GLY A 53 8.64 5.85 -15.33
CA GLY A 53 8.77 5.96 -16.78
C GLY A 53 7.64 5.30 -17.58
N GLN A 54 6.77 4.51 -16.93
CA GLN A 54 5.69 3.77 -17.58
C GLN A 54 4.31 4.40 -17.37
N TYR A 55 4.07 5.05 -16.23
CA TYR A 55 2.73 5.54 -15.86
C TYR A 55 2.17 6.62 -16.78
N TRP A 56 3.01 7.59 -17.16
CA TRP A 56 2.57 8.78 -17.91
C TRP A 56 3.26 8.88 -19.27
N LYS A 57 3.44 7.72 -19.96
CA LYS A 57 4.13 7.65 -21.25
C LYS A 57 3.48 8.55 -22.31
N ALA A 58 2.15 8.56 -22.37
CA ALA A 58 1.39 9.35 -23.33
C ALA A 58 1.57 10.88 -23.13
N GLU A 59 1.78 11.31 -21.88
CA GLU A 59 1.90 12.73 -21.51
C GLU A 59 3.30 13.32 -21.80
N LYS A 60 4.31 12.50 -22.14
CA LYS A 60 5.69 12.94 -22.45
C LYS A 60 6.30 13.87 -21.38
N LEU A 61 6.02 13.61 -20.10
CA LEU A 61 6.47 14.46 -18.99
C LEU A 61 8.00 14.63 -18.94
N THR A 62 8.44 15.80 -18.49
CA THR A 62 9.83 16.05 -18.08
C THR A 62 10.17 15.30 -16.79
N ARG A 63 11.47 15.21 -16.44
CA ARG A 63 11.89 14.61 -15.16
C ARG A 63 11.25 15.33 -13.96
N ARG A 64 11.22 16.67 -14.00
CA ARG A 64 10.67 17.50 -12.92
C ARG A 64 9.17 17.30 -12.73
N GLU A 65 8.43 17.20 -13.82
CA GLU A 65 6.98 16.91 -13.75
C GLU A 65 6.69 15.50 -13.23
N ARG A 66 7.49 14.49 -13.61
CA ARG A 66 7.36 13.14 -13.03
C ARG A 66 7.63 13.13 -11.53
N ILE A 67 8.65 13.87 -11.08
CA ILE A 67 8.93 14.04 -9.65
C ILE A 67 7.73 14.66 -8.94
N ALA A 68 7.18 15.75 -9.49
CA ALA A 68 6.00 16.40 -8.91
C ALA A 68 4.80 15.43 -8.80
N ARG A 69 4.47 14.71 -9.88
CA ARG A 69 3.38 13.72 -9.88
C ARG A 69 3.60 12.61 -8.85
N LEU A 70 4.81 12.08 -8.71
CA LEU A 70 5.12 11.08 -7.68
C LEU A 70 4.95 11.65 -6.27
N LEU A 71 5.42 12.87 -6.02
CA LEU A 71 5.25 13.53 -4.72
C LEU A 71 3.77 13.74 -4.40
N ASP A 72 2.94 14.06 -5.39
CA ASP A 72 1.49 14.15 -5.19
C ASP A 72 0.87 12.80 -4.84
N GLN A 73 1.30 11.70 -5.50
CA GLN A 73 0.87 10.35 -5.09
C GLN A 73 1.31 10.02 -3.66
N PHE A 74 2.55 10.33 -3.29
CA PHE A 74 3.06 10.09 -1.95
C PHE A 74 2.32 10.90 -0.87
N ARG A 75 1.97 12.15 -1.17
CA ARG A 75 1.14 12.99 -0.29
C ARG A 75 -0.25 12.41 -0.12
N ALA A 76 -0.86 11.91 -1.19
CA ALA A 76 -2.16 11.26 -1.12
C ALA A 76 -2.11 10.00 -0.23
N ILE A 77 -1.10 9.14 -0.41
CA ILE A 77 -0.88 7.96 0.44
C ILE A 77 -0.71 8.37 1.90
N ARG A 78 0.20 9.31 2.18
CA ARG A 78 0.45 9.81 3.55
C ARG A 78 -0.84 10.35 4.17
N THR A 79 -1.59 11.18 3.45
CA THR A 79 -2.85 11.76 3.95
C THR A 79 -3.88 10.68 4.27
N GLY A 80 -3.96 9.63 3.44
CA GLY A 80 -4.80 8.47 3.72
C GLY A 80 -4.36 7.76 5.01
N LEU A 81 -3.07 7.50 5.17
CA LEU A 81 -2.52 6.82 6.35
C LEU A 81 -2.67 7.65 7.63
N GLU A 82 -2.56 8.99 7.57
CA GLU A 82 -2.69 9.88 8.74
C GLU A 82 -4.07 9.79 9.41
N ALA A 83 -5.11 9.35 8.68
CA ALA A 83 -6.43 9.09 9.25
C ALA A 83 -6.46 7.85 10.18
N HIS A 84 -5.45 6.98 10.09
CA HIS A 84 -5.36 5.71 10.81
C HIS A 84 -4.13 5.63 11.74
N ILE A 85 -3.06 6.33 11.43
CA ILE A 85 -1.80 6.34 12.19
C ILE A 85 -1.52 7.77 12.67
N SER A 86 -1.60 7.99 13.99
CA SER A 86 -1.27 9.28 14.60
C SER A 86 0.24 9.52 14.65
N GLY A 87 0.68 10.78 14.49
CA GLY A 87 2.07 11.17 14.73
C GLY A 87 3.03 10.84 13.59
N MET A 88 2.54 10.72 12.36
CA MET A 88 3.39 10.46 11.20
C MET A 88 4.44 11.56 11.01
N PRO A 89 5.72 11.19 10.76
CA PRO A 89 6.76 12.18 10.52
C PRO A 89 6.51 12.93 9.21
N ALA A 90 7.05 14.15 9.10
CA ALA A 90 7.06 14.89 7.84
C ALA A 90 8.03 14.22 6.84
N LEU A 91 7.55 13.19 6.12
CA LEU A 91 8.40 12.35 5.27
C LEU A 91 8.51 12.76 3.81
N ILE A 92 7.57 13.54 3.29
CA ILE A 92 7.53 13.89 1.87
C ILE A 92 8.35 15.16 1.63
N PRO A 93 9.43 15.12 0.83
CA PRO A 93 10.23 16.30 0.56
C PRO A 93 9.51 17.28 -0.37
N GLU A 94 9.86 18.56 -0.25
CA GLU A 94 9.41 19.57 -1.20
C GLU A 94 10.00 19.32 -2.60
N PRO A 95 9.24 19.55 -3.70
CA PRO A 95 9.71 19.28 -5.06
C PRO A 95 11.03 19.96 -5.40
N ALA A 96 11.25 21.16 -4.87
CA ALA A 96 12.49 21.93 -5.08
C ALA A 96 13.74 21.26 -4.45
N LYS A 97 13.56 20.37 -3.47
CA LYS A 97 14.64 19.66 -2.78
C LYS A 97 14.99 18.32 -3.44
N VAL A 98 14.22 17.89 -4.45
CA VAL A 98 14.39 16.59 -5.11
C VAL A 98 15.12 16.78 -6.44
N SER A 99 16.37 16.34 -6.50
CA SER A 99 17.21 16.47 -7.69
C SER A 99 17.06 15.29 -8.66
N THR A 100 16.70 14.10 -8.17
CA THR A 100 16.64 12.87 -8.97
C THR A 100 15.45 12.00 -8.59
N LEU A 101 14.93 11.22 -9.54
CA LEU A 101 13.89 10.22 -9.26
C LEU A 101 14.37 9.16 -8.25
N ALA A 102 15.63 8.73 -8.36
CA ALA A 102 16.21 7.72 -7.46
C ALA A 102 16.18 8.16 -5.98
N SER A 103 16.35 9.45 -5.69
CA SER A 103 16.28 9.98 -4.32
C SER A 103 14.90 9.84 -3.67
N LEU A 104 13.85 9.53 -4.43
CA LEU A 104 12.51 9.25 -3.92
C LEU A 104 12.33 7.80 -3.45
N LYS A 105 13.27 6.89 -3.74
CA LYS A 105 13.14 5.47 -3.36
C LYS A 105 13.07 5.24 -1.85
N PRO A 106 13.87 5.91 -0.99
CA PRO A 106 13.72 5.77 0.45
C PRO A 106 12.35 6.25 0.98
N VAL A 107 11.76 7.27 0.34
CA VAL A 107 10.43 7.77 0.67
C VAL A 107 9.36 6.73 0.29
N GLU A 108 9.49 6.12 -0.89
CA GLU A 108 8.63 5.00 -1.31
C GLU A 108 8.73 3.80 -0.34
N ASP A 109 9.93 3.39 0.03
CA ASP A 109 10.15 2.24 0.92
C ASP A 109 9.57 2.47 2.31
N MET A 110 9.68 3.70 2.83
CA MET A 110 9.05 4.04 4.11
C MET A 110 7.53 4.05 4.02
N LEU A 111 6.95 4.53 2.91
CA LEU A 111 5.51 4.42 2.68
C LEU A 111 5.05 2.96 2.58
N ASP A 112 5.80 2.09 1.88
CA ASP A 112 5.50 0.66 1.83
C ASP A 112 5.50 0.04 3.24
N GLY A 113 6.48 0.39 4.07
CA GLY A 113 6.54 -0.05 5.48
C GLY A 113 5.31 0.38 6.28
N LEU A 114 4.95 1.67 6.21
CA LEU A 114 3.77 2.21 6.90
C LEU A 114 2.46 1.58 6.41
N ILE A 115 2.36 1.27 5.12
CA ILE A 115 1.21 0.54 4.56
C ILE A 115 1.16 -0.88 5.14
N CYS A 116 2.30 -1.58 5.23
CA CYS A 116 2.37 -2.90 5.85
C CYS A 116 1.96 -2.86 7.33
N ASP A 117 2.44 -1.87 8.10
CA ASP A 117 2.08 -1.71 9.51
C ASP A 117 0.57 -1.45 9.67
N TRP A 118 0.00 -0.57 8.85
CA TRP A 118 -1.44 -0.30 8.84
C TRP A 118 -2.26 -1.55 8.55
N ILE A 119 -1.89 -2.34 7.53
CA ILE A 119 -2.55 -3.62 7.22
C ILE A 119 -2.51 -4.56 8.42
N GLY A 120 -1.36 -4.65 9.10
CA GLY A 120 -1.18 -5.45 10.30
C GLY A 120 -2.13 -5.03 11.43
N ILE A 121 -2.23 -3.72 11.70
CA ILE A 121 -3.15 -3.16 12.69
C ILE A 121 -4.60 -3.50 12.34
N GLU A 122 -5.02 -3.23 11.09
CA GLU A 122 -6.37 -3.54 10.63
C GLU A 122 -6.67 -5.05 10.74
N HIS A 123 -5.68 -5.91 10.52
CA HIS A 123 -5.85 -7.36 10.64
C HIS A 123 -6.06 -7.79 12.08
N LEU A 124 -5.23 -7.29 13.01
CA LEU A 124 -5.39 -7.54 14.44
C LEU A 124 -6.74 -7.05 14.97
N GLU A 125 -7.29 -5.99 14.36
CA GLU A 125 -8.61 -5.45 14.70
C GLU A 125 -9.77 -6.14 13.93
N GLY A 126 -9.50 -7.21 13.17
CA GLY A 126 -10.51 -7.99 12.46
C GLY A 126 -11.19 -7.25 11.31
N ARG A 127 -10.58 -6.19 10.78
CA ARG A 127 -11.14 -5.33 9.72
C ARG A 127 -10.67 -5.67 8.31
N THR A 128 -9.86 -6.71 8.17
CA THR A 128 -9.31 -7.18 6.89
C THR A 128 -10.10 -8.34 6.33
N VAL A 129 -10.03 -8.54 5.01
CA VAL A 129 -10.60 -9.72 4.34
C VAL A 129 -9.54 -10.32 3.45
N GLY A 130 -9.44 -11.65 3.46
CA GLY A 130 -8.50 -12.36 2.60
C GLY A 130 -8.84 -12.14 1.12
N LEU A 131 -7.82 -11.90 0.31
CA LEU A 131 -7.93 -12.00 -1.15
C LEU A 131 -7.93 -13.49 -1.53
N GLY A 132 -9.04 -14.17 -1.25
CA GLY A 132 -9.24 -15.52 -1.75
C GLY A 132 -9.04 -15.55 -3.27
N ARG A 133 -8.59 -16.69 -3.80
CA ARG A 133 -8.59 -16.95 -5.25
C ARG A 133 -9.98 -16.60 -5.78
N PHE A 134 -10.12 -15.48 -6.50
CA PHE A 134 -11.34 -15.10 -7.21
C PHE A 134 -11.65 -16.18 -8.25
N VAL A 135 -12.30 -17.27 -7.84
CA VAL A 135 -13.03 -18.15 -8.75
C VAL A 135 -14.37 -17.46 -8.93
N ARG A 136 -14.52 -16.76 -10.06
CA ARG A 136 -15.84 -16.26 -10.44
C ARG A 136 -16.81 -17.45 -10.55
N PRO A 137 -18.07 -17.29 -10.11
CA PRO A 137 -19.09 -18.32 -10.31
C PRO A 137 -19.31 -18.62 -11.80
#